data_AF-A0A356UBS2-F1
#
_entry.id   AF-A0A356UBS2-F1
#
_cell.length_a   1.000
_cell.length_b   1.000
_cell.length_c   1.000
_cell.angle_alpha   90.00
_cell.angle_beta   90.00
_cell.angle_gamma   90.00
#
_symmetry.space_group_name_H-M   'P 1'
#
loop_
_entity.id
_entity.type
_entity.pdbx_description
1 polymer ?
#
loop_
_entity_poly.entity_id
_entity_poly.type
_entity_poly.pdbx_seq_one_letter_code
_entity_poly.pdbx_strand_id
1 'polypeptide(L)' 'MLSRLEPGEDIAVNGVCLTIKEVDSNGFTVQLWPVTQEKTTLINLDCGDLVNLERRADREETENEPLC' A
#
# COMPACT_ATOMS: atom_id res chain seq x y z
N MET A 1 2.50 -0.75 14.82
CA MET A 1 2.07 -1.34 13.52
C MET A 1 2.45 -0.46 12.34
N LEU A 2 2.32 0.88 12.41
CA LEU A 2 2.84 1.83 11.38
C LEU A 2 4.37 1.95 11.32
N SER A 3 5.08 1.48 12.34
CA SER A 3 6.55 1.59 12.51
C SER A 3 7.39 0.74 11.55
N ARG A 4 6.80 0.20 10.48
CA ARG A 4 7.46 -0.63 9.46
C ARG A 4 6.93 -0.34 8.04
N LEU A 5 6.41 0.86 7.82
CA LEU A 5 6.09 1.32 6.47
C LEU A 5 7.17 2.28 6.03
N GLU A 6 7.72 2.04 4.85
CA GLU A 6 8.74 2.91 4.25
C GLU A 6 8.22 3.48 2.92
N PRO A 7 8.56 4.74 2.58
CA PRO A 7 8.32 5.27 1.25
C PRO A 7 8.90 4.35 0.16
N GLY A 8 8.09 4.03 -0.85
CA GLY A 8 8.45 3.09 -1.91
C GLY A 8 7.94 1.66 -1.70
N GLU A 9 7.43 1.32 -0.52
CA GLU A 9 6.75 0.04 -0.31
C GLU A 9 5.32 0.03 -0.88
N ASP A 10 4.82 -1.17 -1.14
CA ASP A 10 3.44 -1.41 -1.57
C ASP A 10 2.53 -1.71 -0.37
N ILE A 11 1.37 -1.07 -0.34
CA ILE A 11 0.29 -1.35 0.60
C ILE A 11 -1.03 -1.52 -0.15
N ALA A 12 -1.81 -2.52 0.23
CA ALA A 12 -3.14 -2.72 -0.31
C ALA A 12 -4.20 -2.04 0.58
N VAL A 13 -5.01 -1.18 -0.03
CA VAL A 13 -6.14 -0.50 0.62
C VAL A 13 -7.41 -1.02 -0.02
N ASN A 14 -8.27 -1.71 0.74
CA ASN A 14 -9.45 -2.41 0.22
C ASN A 14 -9.10 -3.33 -0.98
N GLY A 15 -7.95 -3.99 -0.94
CA GLY A 15 -7.44 -4.87 -2.01
C GLY A 15 -6.79 -4.15 -3.21
N VAL A 16 -6.76 -2.82 -3.22
CA VAL A 16 -6.08 -2.03 -4.26
C VAL A 16 -4.63 -1.78 -3.87
N CYS A 17 -3.69 -2.30 -4.64
CA CYS A 17 -2.26 -2.07 -4.42
C CYS A 17 -1.88 -0.63 -4.75
N LEU A 18 -1.32 0.09 -3.78
CA LEU A 18 -0.89 1.48 -3.88
C LEU A 18 0.53 1.62 -3.33
N THR A 19 1.33 2.50 -3.95
CA THR A 19 2.69 2.78 -3.50
C THR A 19 2.69 3.89 -2.46
N ILE A 20 3.39 3.66 -1.35
CA ILE A 20 3.56 4.66 -0.29
C ILE A 20 4.51 5.74 -0.76
N LYS A 21 4.06 7.00 -0.67
CA LYS A 21 4.84 8.17 -1.04
C LYS A 21 5.56 8.78 0.16
N GLU A 22 4.85 8.93 1.28
CA GLU A 22 5.32 9.61 2.48
C GLU A 22 4.76 8.91 3.72
N VAL A 23 5.52 8.87 4.81
CA VAL A 23 5.13 8.30 6.11
C VAL A 23 5.48 9.32 7.20
N ASP A 24 4.56 9.57 8.12
CA ASP A 24 4.75 10.45 9.27
C ASP A 24 4.29 9.79 10.57
N SER A 25 4.32 10.52 11.69
CA SER A 25 3.96 9.99 13.00
C SER A 25 2.47 9.65 13.16
N ASN A 26 1.62 10.16 12.27
CA ASN A 26 0.16 10.03 12.30
C ASN A 26 -0.40 9.13 11.20
N GLY A 27 0.38 8.80 10.17
CA GLY A 27 -0.06 7.94 9.08
C GLY A 27 0.90 7.89 7.88
N PHE A 28 0.33 7.64 6.71
CA PHE A 28 1.05 7.57 5.44
C PHE A 28 0.19 8.14 4.31
N THR A 29 0.86 8.55 3.24
CA THR A 29 0.22 9.02 2.01
C THR A 29 0.59 8.08 0.87
N VAL A 30 -0.38 7.79 0.00
CA VAL A 30 -0.21 6.97 -1.19
C VAL A 30 -0.51 7.77 -2.45
N GLN A 31 0.05 7.36 -3.57
CA GLN A 31 -0.28 7.95 -4.86
C GLN A 31 -1.41 7.17 -5.53
N LEU A 32 -2.51 7.86 -5.84
CA LEU A 32 -3.64 7.30 -6.58
C LEU A 32 -3.66 7.85 -8.01
N TRP A 33 -3.66 6.97 -9.00
CA TRP A 33 -3.79 7.37 -10.39
C TRP A 33 -5.28 7.59 -10.72
N PRO A 34 -5.65 8.55 -11.59
CA PRO A 34 -7.06 8.81 -11.93
C PRO A 34 -7.81 7.56 -12.39
N VAL A 35 -7.18 6.73 -13.23
CA VAL A 35 -7.77 5.46 -13.68
C VAL A 35 -8.01 4.48 -12.53
N THR A 36 -7.16 4.46 -11.51
CA THR A 36 -7.33 3.62 -10.32
C THR A 36 -8.45 4.15 -9.45
N GLN A 37 -8.54 5.48 -9.29
CA GLN A 37 -9.63 6.12 -8.57
C GLN A 37 -10.98 5.78 -9.21
N GLU A 38 -11.12 5.96 -10.52
CA GLU A 38 -12.37 5.74 -11.25
C GLU A 38 -12.80 4.27 -11.33
N LYS A 39 -11.84 3.33 -11.26
CA LYS A 39 -12.11 1.88 -11.42
C LYS A 39 -12.18 1.10 -10.11
N THR A 40 -12.02 1.76 -8.96
CA THR A 40 -12.02 1.09 -7.65
C THR A 40 -13.02 1.73 -6.71
N THR A 41 -13.31 1.06 -5.60
CA THR A 41 -14.21 1.59 -4.56
C THR A 41 -13.62 2.77 -3.80
N LEU A 42 -12.35 3.11 -4.04
CA LEU A 42 -11.64 4.20 -3.37
C LEU A 42 -12.24 5.58 -3.66
N ILE A 43 -12.92 5.76 -4.80
CA ILE A 43 -13.60 7.03 -5.12
C ILE A 43 -14.74 7.38 -4.15
N ASN A 44 -15.28 6.40 -3.45
CA ASN A 44 -16.39 6.57 -2.52
C ASN A 44 -15.93 6.72 -1.06
N LEU A 45 -14.62 6.76 -0.80
CA LEU A 45 -14.09 6.92 0.55
C LEU A 45 -14.07 8.39 0.94
N ASP A 46 -14.58 8.66 2.13
CA ASP A 46 -14.51 9.95 2.79
C ASP A 46 -13.61 9.89 4.04
N CYS A 47 -13.22 11.08 4.52
CA CYS A 47 -12.43 11.20 5.75
C CYS A 47 -13.20 10.58 6.93
N GLY A 48 -12.59 9.59 7.58
CA GLY A 48 -13.16 8.89 8.72
C GLY A 48 -13.70 7.49 8.39
N ASP A 49 -13.77 7.13 7.11
CA ASP A 49 -14.13 5.78 6.70
C ASP A 49 -13.07 4.76 7.15
N LEU A 50 -13.56 3.59 7.56
CA LEU A 50 -12.70 2.46 7.84
C LEU A 50 -12.31 1.78 6.53
N VAL A 51 -11.03 1.42 6.44
CA VAL A 51 -10.47 0.71 5.30
C VAL A 51 -9.75 -0.55 5.76
N ASN A 52 -9.75 -1.57 4.90
CA ASN A 52 -8.93 -2.74 5.09
C ASN A 52 -7.51 -2.44 4.59
N LEU A 53 -6.52 -2.64 5.45
CA LEU A 53 -5.10 -2.46 5.13
C LEU A 53 -4.40 -3.81 5.13
N GLU A 54 -3.77 -4.14 4.02
CA GLU A 54 -2.97 -5.35 3.84
C GLU A 54 -1.55 -4.93 3.44
N ARG A 55 -0.55 -5.35 4.21
CA ARG A 55 0.85 -5.14 3.82
C ARG A 55 1.24 -6.20 2.81
N ARG A 56 2.03 -5.82 1.79
CA ARG A 56 2.73 -6.82 0.98
C ARG A 56 3.54 -7.71 1.93
N ALA A 57 3.44 -9.03 1.77
CA ALA A 57 4.39 -9.91 2.42
C ALA A 57 5.78 -9.49 1.94
N ASP A 58 6.66 -9.21 2.89
CA ASP A 58 8.08 -9.12 2.67
C ASP A 58 8.46 -10.33 1.82
N ARG A 59 9.10 -10.07 0.68
CA ARG A 59 9.95 -11.10 0.10
C ARG A 59 11.03 -11.31 1.16
N GLU A 60 10.89 -12.34 1.99
CA GLU A 60 12.10 -13.07 2.38
C GLU A 60 12.76 -13.39 1.04
N GLU A 61 13.86 -12.69 0.73
CA GLU A 61 14.81 -13.21 -0.22
C GLU A 61 15.19 -14.58 0.33
N THR A 62 14.63 -15.63 -0.24
CA THR A 62 15.32 -16.92 -0.26
C THR A 62 16.60 -16.65 -1.01
N GLU A 63 17.65 -16.28 -0.27
CA GLU A 63 19.01 -16.43 -0.73
C GLU A 63 19.15 -17.87 -1.27
N ASN A 64 19.55 -17.99 -2.53
CA ASN A 64 19.77 -19.21 -3.32
C ASN A 64 18.54 -19.92 -3.90
N GLU A 65 18.13 -19.50 -5.11
CA GLU A 65 17.89 -20.47 -6.17
C GLU A 65 18.70 -20.07 -7.43
N PRO A 66 19.55 -20.96 -7.96
CA PRO A 66 20.33 -20.65 -9.15
C PRO A 66 19.39 -20.51 -10.35
N LEU A 67 19.58 -19.44 -11.12
CA LEU A 67 19.06 -19.35 -12.48
C LEU A 67 19.62 -20.54 -13.27
N CYS A 68 18.76 -21.44 -13.72
CA CYS A 68 19.06 -22.36 -14.81
C CYS A 68 19.15 -21.59 -16.14
#